data_AF-A0A212KFS3-F1
#
_entry.id   AF-A0A212KFS3-F1
#
_cell.length_a   1.000
_cell.length_b   1.000
_cell.length_c   1.000
_cell.angle_alpha   90.00
_cell.angle_beta   90.00
_cell.angle_gamma   90.00
#
_symmetry.space_group_name_H-M   'P 1'
#
loop_
_entity.id
_entity.type
_entity.pdbx_description
1 polymer ?
#
loop_
_entity_poly.entity_id
_entity_poly.type
_entity_poly.pdbx_seq_one_letter_code
_entity_poly.pdbx_strand_id
1 'polypeptide(L)'
;MQLFGQISLLQTLWNTPSFGVGNASGPSMTFPELALQEKGVSFPADSGSVTIEGFLLTVSMDGVKFTGPYTPNAIMAEMTFFLAGLVWNEMAEIRSGMKSADALPVAKGFHPLCDWCEFNANCPRFEGVTAPQMELELERLDFLKQEKSLAENRVRQAEAICKTLFSAVSPNGDWVSAKTRRFRVASCGGKRTLDTDKLQSELVRKLGTQEAESLLSRVYRTGEPYERLLVSPISP
;
A
#
# COMPACT_ATOMS: atom_id res chain seq x y z
N MET A 1 -9.39 -14.44 6.16
CA MET A 1 -9.41 -15.89 5.88
C MET A 1 -8.14 -16.58 6.34
N GLN A 2 -6.95 -16.11 5.91
CA GLN A 2 -5.65 -16.73 6.23
C GLN A 2 -5.43 -17.03 7.72
N LEU A 3 -5.57 -16.03 8.60
CA LEU A 3 -5.33 -16.21 10.04
C LEU A 3 -6.27 -17.26 10.68
N PHE A 4 -7.58 -17.17 10.41
CA PHE A 4 -8.54 -18.17 10.88
C PHE A 4 -8.21 -19.58 10.37
N GLY A 5 -7.83 -19.72 9.09
CA GLY A 5 -7.42 -21.00 8.52
C GLY A 5 -6.19 -21.59 9.22
N GLN A 6 -5.17 -20.78 9.48
CA GLN A 6 -3.94 -21.22 10.17
C GLN A 6 -4.21 -21.68 11.61
N ILE A 7 -5.00 -20.91 12.37
CA ILE A 7 -5.35 -21.24 13.76
C ILE A 7 -6.18 -22.52 13.81
N SER A 8 -7.17 -22.66 12.91
CA SER A 8 -7.97 -23.87 12.81
C SER A 8 -7.15 -25.09 12.38
N LEU A 9 -6.24 -24.93 11.41
CA LEU A 9 -5.34 -26.01 10.97
C LEU A 9 -4.46 -26.51 12.12
N LEU A 10 -3.90 -25.60 12.93
CA LEU A 10 -3.12 -25.98 14.11
C LEU A 10 -3.96 -26.82 15.08
N GLN A 11 -5.20 -26.41 15.35
CA GLN A 11 -6.09 -27.16 16.25
C GLN A 11 -6.44 -28.54 15.68
N THR A 12 -6.76 -28.63 14.38
CA THR A 12 -7.18 -29.87 13.72
C THR A 12 -6.02 -30.86 13.56
N LEU A 13 -4.82 -30.36 13.25
CA LEU A 13 -3.64 -31.19 12.98
C LEU A 13 -2.76 -31.41 14.21
N TRP A 14 -3.18 -30.97 15.39
CA TRP A 14 -2.38 -30.94 16.62
C TRP A 14 -1.59 -32.23 16.89
N ASN A 15 -2.24 -33.40 16.77
CA ASN A 15 -1.65 -34.73 16.97
C ASN A 15 -1.34 -35.47 15.68
N THR A 16 -1.38 -34.79 14.54
CA THR A 16 -1.07 -35.38 13.25
C THR A 16 0.38 -35.05 12.90
N PRO A 17 1.19 -36.02 12.45
CA PRO A 17 2.56 -35.78 12.04
C PRO A 17 2.58 -34.98 10.72
N SER A 18 2.41 -33.67 10.82
CA SER A 18 2.27 -32.75 9.69
C SER A 18 3.16 -31.52 9.82
N PHE A 19 3.89 -31.37 10.93
CA PHE A 19 4.76 -30.23 11.19
C PHE A 19 6.22 -30.62 11.01
N GLY A 20 7.06 -29.67 10.57
CA GLY A 20 8.49 -29.86 10.41
C GLY A 20 9.23 -28.53 10.41
N VAL A 21 10.53 -28.56 10.68
CA VAL A 21 11.41 -27.39 10.69
C VAL A 21 12.49 -27.57 9.62
N GLY A 22 12.68 -26.54 8.79
CA GLY A 22 13.66 -26.53 7.71
C GLY A 22 13.16 -27.15 6.39
N ASN A 23 14.09 -27.39 5.47
CA ASN A 23 13.79 -27.88 4.12
C ASN A 23 13.41 -29.37 4.16
N ALA A 24 12.11 -29.67 4.29
CA ALA A 24 11.33 -30.82 3.78
C ALA A 24 11.88 -32.28 3.82
N SER A 25 13.04 -32.54 4.40
CA SER A 25 13.71 -33.86 4.38
C SER A 25 13.73 -34.56 5.75
N GLY A 26 13.19 -33.93 6.80
CA GLY A 26 13.00 -34.56 8.10
C GLY A 26 11.62 -35.26 8.22
N PRO A 27 11.47 -36.23 9.15
CA PRO A 27 10.16 -36.82 9.43
C PRO A 27 9.21 -35.76 9.99
N SER A 28 7.97 -35.75 9.52
CA SER A 28 6.92 -34.90 10.07
C SER A 28 6.62 -35.32 11.51
N MET A 29 6.48 -34.34 12.40
CA MET A 29 6.17 -34.51 13.82
C MET A 29 4.81 -33.90 14.15
N THR A 30 4.24 -34.31 15.28
CA THR A 30 3.08 -33.61 15.86
C THR A 30 3.49 -32.25 16.40
N PHE A 31 2.53 -31.36 16.64
CA PHE A 31 2.84 -30.04 17.18
C PHE A 31 3.46 -30.11 18.60
N PRO A 32 2.92 -30.90 19.55
CA PRO A 32 3.54 -31.05 20.87
C PRO A 32 4.98 -31.59 20.83
N GLU A 33 5.26 -32.58 19.98
CA GLU A 33 6.62 -33.11 19.80
C GLU A 33 7.57 -32.04 19.26
N LEU A 34 7.11 -31.29 18.25
CA LEU A 34 7.92 -30.22 17.65
C LEU A 34 8.20 -29.11 18.67
N ALA A 35 7.20 -28.68 19.43
CA ALA A 35 7.35 -27.66 20.46
C ALA A 35 8.31 -28.12 21.58
N LEU A 36 8.25 -29.39 21.97
CA LEU A 36 9.16 -29.97 22.94
C LEU A 36 10.59 -29.99 22.41
N GLN A 37 10.80 -30.43 21.18
CA GLN A 37 12.12 -30.50 20.58
C GLN A 37 12.75 -29.13 20.36
N GLU A 38 12.01 -28.19 19.77
CA GLU A 38 12.56 -26.91 19.30
C GLU A 38 12.57 -25.82 20.37
N LYS A 39 11.67 -25.92 21.36
CA LYS A 39 11.48 -24.89 22.39
C LYS A 39 11.54 -25.43 23.80
N GLY A 40 11.65 -26.75 24.00
CA GLY A 40 11.63 -27.36 25.33
C GLY A 40 10.28 -27.21 26.03
N VAL A 41 9.20 -26.88 25.31
CA VAL A 41 7.87 -26.63 25.88
C VAL A 41 7.02 -27.89 25.74
N SER A 42 6.55 -28.42 26.87
CA SER A 42 5.62 -29.54 26.89
C SER A 42 4.19 -29.03 26.74
N PHE A 43 3.48 -29.56 25.74
CA PHE A 43 2.06 -29.33 25.54
C PHE A 43 1.24 -30.60 25.77
N PRO A 44 -0.04 -30.49 26.18
CA PRO A 44 -0.95 -31.63 26.25
C PRO A 44 -1.13 -32.30 24.89
N ALA A 45 -1.42 -33.59 24.92
CA ALA A 45 -1.82 -34.32 23.72
C ALA A 45 -3.14 -33.76 23.15
N ASP A 46 -4.12 -33.41 23.98
CA ASP A 46 -5.39 -32.88 23.46
C ASP A 46 -5.32 -31.35 23.21
N SER A 47 -5.68 -30.91 22.00
CA SER A 47 -5.75 -29.49 21.66
C SER A 47 -6.89 -28.76 22.38
N GLY A 48 -7.92 -29.49 22.85
CA GLY A 48 -8.98 -28.94 23.69
C GLY A 48 -8.51 -28.54 25.10
N SER A 49 -7.34 -29.04 25.52
CA SER A 49 -6.74 -28.71 26.81
C SER A 49 -5.87 -27.45 26.79
N VAL A 50 -5.80 -26.76 25.64
CA VAL A 50 -5.07 -25.50 25.48
C VAL A 50 -5.94 -24.44 24.81
N THR A 51 -5.69 -23.18 25.14
CA THR A 51 -6.28 -22.05 24.44
C THR A 51 -5.42 -21.67 23.25
N ILE A 52 -5.98 -21.73 22.04
CA ILE A 52 -5.29 -21.35 20.81
C ILE A 52 -5.87 -20.03 20.31
N GLU A 53 -5.05 -18.99 20.29
CA GLU A 53 -5.40 -17.66 19.82
C GLU A 53 -4.39 -17.16 18.80
N GLY A 54 -4.86 -16.43 17.80
CA GLY A 54 -4.00 -15.71 16.88
C GLY A 54 -4.27 -14.21 16.93
N PHE A 55 -3.23 -13.44 16.63
CA PHE A 55 -3.26 -11.99 16.60
C PHE A 55 -2.67 -11.51 15.29
N LEU A 56 -3.30 -10.49 14.70
CA LEU A 56 -2.73 -9.78 13.57
C LEU A 56 -1.84 -8.66 14.11
N LEU A 57 -0.55 -8.73 13.76
CA LEU A 57 0.42 -7.67 14.04
C LEU A 57 0.47 -6.70 12.86
N THR A 58 0.03 -5.46 13.07
CA THR A 58 0.18 -4.39 12.08
C THR A 58 1.35 -3.50 12.52
N VAL A 59 2.38 -3.46 11.67
CA VAL A 59 3.54 -2.58 11.86
C VAL A 59 3.43 -1.43 10.85
N SER A 60 3.40 -0.20 11.34
CA SER A 60 3.44 1.02 10.53
C SER A 60 4.51 1.98 11.07
N MET A 61 4.71 3.10 10.36
CA MET A 61 5.59 4.17 10.82
C MET A 61 5.10 4.81 12.13
N ASP A 62 3.81 4.67 12.45
CA ASP A 62 3.16 5.22 13.64
C ASP A 62 3.18 4.25 14.83
N GLY A 63 3.74 3.05 14.65
CA GLY A 63 3.95 2.07 15.70
C GLY A 63 3.39 0.67 15.39
N VAL A 64 3.18 -0.09 16.45
CA VAL A 64 2.76 -1.49 16.39
C VAL A 64 1.37 -1.64 16.99
N LYS A 65 0.43 -2.16 16.21
CA LYS A 65 -0.94 -2.43 16.65
C LYS A 65 -1.23 -3.93 16.59
N PHE A 66 -1.81 -4.45 17.67
CA PHE A 66 -2.31 -5.82 17.73
C PHE A 66 -3.82 -5.82 17.50
N THR A 67 -4.31 -6.72 16.65
CA THR A 67 -5.75 -6.96 16.44
C THR A 67 -6.05 -8.43 16.74
N GLY A 68 -7.03 -8.71 17.60
CA GLY A 68 -7.35 -10.05 18.10
C GLY A 68 -7.99 -10.00 19.50
N PRO A 69 -8.14 -11.15 20.19
CA PRO A 69 -7.76 -12.49 19.76
C PRO A 69 -8.72 -13.08 18.72
N TYR A 70 -8.17 -13.81 17.76
CA TYR A 70 -8.92 -14.66 16.85
C TYR A 70 -8.82 -16.11 17.34
N THR A 71 -9.94 -16.83 17.34
CA THR A 71 -10.02 -18.22 17.78
C THR A 71 -10.26 -19.15 16.59
N PRO A 72 -10.01 -20.47 16.74
CA PRO A 72 -10.37 -21.44 15.72
C PRO A 72 -11.83 -21.32 15.31
N ASN A 73 -12.08 -21.46 14.00
CA ASN A 73 -13.41 -21.42 13.41
C ASN A 73 -13.57 -22.60 12.46
N ALA A 74 -14.58 -23.44 12.71
CA ALA A 74 -14.82 -24.67 11.96
C ALA A 74 -15.15 -24.42 10.48
N ILE A 75 -15.97 -23.40 10.18
CA ILE A 75 -16.33 -23.04 8.80
C ILE A 75 -15.08 -22.61 8.03
N MET A 76 -14.23 -21.79 8.65
CA MET A 76 -12.98 -21.34 8.04
C MET A 76 -11.98 -22.49 7.87
N ALA A 77 -12.00 -23.48 8.77
CA ALA A 77 -11.19 -24.70 8.65
C ALA A 77 -11.60 -25.50 7.42
N GLU A 78 -12.90 -25.78 7.28
CA GLU A 78 -13.47 -26.54 6.17
C GLU A 78 -13.19 -25.87 4.82
N MET A 79 -13.40 -24.55 4.73
CA MET A 79 -13.04 -23.78 3.55
C MET A 79 -11.54 -23.84 3.23
N THR A 80 -10.68 -23.82 4.26
CA THR A 80 -9.22 -23.90 4.07
C THR A 80 -8.82 -25.26 3.52
N PHE A 81 -9.37 -26.36 4.05
CA PHE A 81 -9.13 -27.70 3.52
C PHE A 81 -9.66 -27.87 2.10
N PHE A 82 -10.86 -27.36 1.81
CA PHE A 82 -11.43 -27.39 0.47
C PHE A 82 -10.52 -26.67 -0.54
N LEU A 83 -10.08 -25.45 -0.22
CA LEU A 83 -9.18 -24.69 -1.10
C LEU A 83 -7.81 -25.35 -1.24
N ALA A 84 -7.26 -25.90 -0.16
CA ALA A 84 -6.00 -26.64 -0.20
C ALA A 84 -6.11 -27.88 -1.09
N GLY A 85 -7.22 -28.61 -1.01
CA GLY A 85 -7.52 -29.75 -1.89
C GLY A 85 -7.63 -29.35 -3.35
N LEU A 86 -8.30 -28.22 -3.64
CA LEU A 86 -8.40 -27.68 -4.98
C LEU A 86 -7.00 -27.35 -5.53
N VAL A 87 -6.19 -26.59 -4.78
CA VAL A 87 -4.81 -26.24 -5.18
C VAL A 87 -3.94 -27.48 -5.38
N TRP A 88 -4.07 -28.48 -4.49
CA TRP A 88 -3.30 -29.73 -4.60
C TRP A 88 -3.65 -30.51 -5.86
N ASN A 89 -4.94 -30.67 -6.16
CA ASN A 89 -5.41 -31.39 -7.35
C ASN A 89 -4.98 -30.67 -8.63
N GLU A 90 -5.15 -29.34 -8.67
CA GLU A 90 -4.67 -28.50 -9.77
C GLU A 90 -3.15 -28.67 -10.01
N MET A 91 -2.36 -28.65 -8.94
CA MET A 91 -0.92 -28.92 -9.05
C MET A 91 -0.61 -30.34 -9.52
N ALA A 92 -1.35 -31.35 -9.07
CA ALA A 92 -1.15 -32.73 -9.48
C ALA A 92 -1.41 -32.91 -10.99
N GLU A 93 -2.48 -32.32 -11.51
CA GLU A 93 -2.83 -32.33 -12.93
C GLU A 93 -1.79 -31.64 -13.81
N ILE A 94 -1.23 -30.52 -13.32
CA ILE A 94 -0.13 -29.82 -14.02
C ILE A 94 1.13 -30.68 -14.04
N ARG A 95 1.51 -31.28 -12.89
CA ARG A 95 2.69 -32.14 -12.80
C ARG A 95 2.58 -33.41 -13.67
N SER A 96 1.37 -33.93 -13.84
CA SER A 96 1.11 -35.05 -14.75
C SER A 96 0.96 -34.64 -16.21
N GLY A 97 1.04 -33.35 -16.54
CA GLY A 97 0.89 -32.81 -17.90
C GLY A 97 -0.54 -32.85 -18.45
N MET A 98 -1.54 -33.09 -17.59
CA MET A 98 -2.96 -33.13 -17.98
C MET A 98 -3.57 -31.73 -18.12
N LYS A 99 -2.96 -30.73 -17.46
CA LYS A 99 -3.42 -29.33 -17.48
C LYS A 99 -2.22 -28.40 -17.63
N SER A 100 -2.36 -27.33 -18.40
CA SER A 100 -1.36 -26.25 -18.44
C SER A 100 -1.51 -25.34 -17.22
N ALA A 101 -0.40 -24.83 -16.70
CA ALA A 101 -0.41 -23.82 -15.64
C ALA A 101 -1.15 -22.53 -16.08
N ASP A 102 -1.13 -22.21 -17.38
CA ASP A 102 -1.83 -21.05 -17.93
C ASP A 102 -3.37 -21.18 -17.86
N ALA A 103 -3.87 -22.41 -17.67
CA ALA A 103 -5.30 -22.68 -17.53
C ALA A 103 -5.80 -22.57 -16.08
N LEU A 104 -4.93 -22.18 -15.14
CA LEU A 104 -5.32 -21.98 -13.74
C LEU A 104 -6.17 -20.71 -13.58
N PRO A 105 -7.25 -20.74 -12.79
CA PRO A 105 -8.02 -19.54 -12.47
C PRO A 105 -7.18 -18.62 -11.58
N VAL A 106 -6.78 -17.46 -12.12
CA VAL A 106 -6.13 -16.40 -11.36
C VAL A 106 -7.21 -15.55 -10.69
N ALA A 107 -7.03 -15.24 -9.41
CA ALA A 107 -7.93 -14.34 -8.68
C ALA A 107 -8.01 -12.98 -9.38
N LYS A 108 -9.21 -12.59 -9.83
CA LYS A 108 -9.44 -11.28 -10.45
C LYS A 108 -9.52 -10.21 -9.35
N GLY A 109 -8.43 -9.46 -9.15
CA GLY A 109 -8.42 -8.18 -8.42
C GLY A 109 -7.59 -8.10 -7.12
N PHE A 110 -7.09 -6.88 -6.91
CA PHE A 110 -6.40 -6.26 -5.75
C PHE A 110 -5.04 -6.83 -5.29
N HIS A 111 -3.97 -6.29 -5.89
CA HIS A 111 -2.76 -5.97 -5.13
C HIS A 111 -2.68 -4.44 -4.99
N PRO A 112 -2.68 -3.87 -3.77
CA PRO A 112 -2.62 -2.42 -3.53
C PRO A 112 -1.27 -1.77 -3.90
N LEU A 113 -0.36 -2.49 -4.56
CA LEU A 113 0.95 -1.99 -5.01
C LEU A 113 1.06 -1.89 -6.54
N CYS A 114 0.03 -2.30 -7.29
CA CYS A 114 0.10 -2.35 -8.75
C CYS A 114 -0.35 -1.05 -9.42
N ASP A 115 0.06 0.12 -8.93
CA ASP A 115 -0.14 1.38 -9.68
C ASP A 115 0.73 1.43 -10.94
N TRP A 116 1.72 0.55 -11.00
CA TRP A 116 2.59 0.33 -12.13
C TRP A 116 2.73 -1.17 -12.40
N CYS A 117 2.51 -1.58 -13.65
CA CYS A 117 2.60 -2.97 -14.11
C CYS A 117 3.13 -2.97 -15.54
N GLU A 118 4.26 -3.62 -15.76
CA GLU A 118 4.90 -3.75 -17.08
C GLU A 118 4.10 -4.66 -18.02
N PHE A 119 3.25 -5.54 -17.48
CA PHE A 119 2.43 -6.49 -18.24
C PHE A 119 0.95 -6.08 -18.20
N ASN A 120 0.67 -4.78 -18.31
CA ASN A 120 -0.69 -4.27 -18.13
C ASN A 120 -1.60 -4.52 -19.34
N ALA A 121 -1.05 -4.80 -20.53
CA ALA A 121 -1.81 -5.00 -21.77
C ALA A 121 -2.83 -6.13 -21.68
N ASN A 122 -2.49 -7.23 -21.01
CA ASN A 122 -3.34 -8.41 -20.85
C ASN A 122 -3.74 -8.68 -19.40
N CYS A 123 -3.50 -7.73 -18.49
CA CYS A 123 -3.82 -7.91 -17.08
C CYS A 123 -5.35 -7.87 -16.88
N PRO A 124 -5.96 -8.92 -16.30
CA PRO A 124 -7.41 -8.97 -16.05
C PRO A 124 -7.94 -7.83 -15.16
N ARG A 125 -7.06 -7.11 -14.45
CA ARG A 125 -7.43 -5.91 -13.68
C ARG A 125 -7.90 -4.76 -14.56
N PHE A 126 -7.28 -4.58 -15.73
CA PHE A 126 -7.59 -3.49 -16.66
C PHE A 126 -8.59 -3.92 -17.74
N GLU A 127 -9.18 -5.12 -17.59
CA GLU A 127 -10.26 -5.61 -18.43
C GLU A 127 -11.48 -4.66 -18.34
N GLY A 128 -11.84 -4.04 -19.46
CA GLY A 128 -12.85 -2.98 -19.51
C GLY A 128 -13.35 -2.70 -20.93
N VAL A 129 -14.10 -1.61 -21.09
CA VAL A 129 -14.65 -1.22 -22.41
C VAL A 129 -13.56 -0.58 -23.26
N THR A 130 -13.32 -1.13 -24.45
CA THR A 130 -12.43 -0.55 -25.44
C THR A 130 -13.10 0.64 -26.13
N ALA A 131 -12.49 1.83 -26.05
CA ALA A 131 -12.99 3.06 -26.66
C ALA A 131 -11.87 3.78 -27.45
N PRO A 132 -11.46 3.25 -28.63
CA PRO A 132 -10.32 3.78 -29.39
C PRO A 132 -10.50 5.24 -29.82
N GLN A 133 -11.74 5.71 -29.94
CA GLN A 133 -12.05 7.10 -30.27
C GLN A 133 -11.53 8.11 -29.24
N MET A 134 -11.21 7.68 -28.02
CA MET A 134 -10.67 8.54 -26.96
C MET A 134 -9.17 8.82 -27.12
N GLU A 135 -8.45 8.05 -27.95
CA GLU A 135 -7.00 8.17 -28.11
C GLU A 135 -6.60 9.60 -28.50
N LEU A 136 -7.31 10.19 -29.48
CA LEU A 136 -7.03 11.55 -29.96
C LEU A 136 -7.17 12.61 -28.85
N GLU A 137 -8.17 12.46 -27.98
CA GLU A 137 -8.36 13.40 -26.86
C GLU A 137 -7.31 13.19 -25.75
N LEU A 138 -6.85 11.95 -25.53
CA LEU A 138 -5.77 11.64 -24.60
C LEU A 138 -4.41 12.18 -25.10
N GLU A 139 -4.11 12.02 -26.39
CA GLU A 139 -2.93 12.61 -27.04
C GLU A 139 -2.94 14.14 -26.94
N ARG A 140 -4.10 14.77 -27.21
CA ARG A 140 -4.27 16.22 -27.07
C ARG A 140 -4.05 16.68 -25.64
N LEU A 141 -4.56 15.94 -24.66
CA LEU A 141 -4.35 16.24 -23.24
C LEU A 141 -2.87 16.14 -22.86
N ASP A 142 -2.16 15.14 -23.37
CA ASP A 142 -0.71 15.00 -23.12
C ASP A 142 0.07 16.18 -23.70
N PHE A 143 -0.23 16.56 -24.93
CA PHE A 143 0.36 17.74 -25.57
C PHE A 143 0.16 19.02 -24.74
N LEU A 144 -1.06 19.27 -24.26
CA LEU A 144 -1.37 20.44 -23.42
C LEU A 144 -0.61 20.42 -22.08
N LYS A 145 -0.41 19.23 -21.48
CA LYS A 145 0.39 19.09 -20.25
C LYS A 145 1.87 19.42 -20.51
N GLN A 146 2.41 18.99 -21.66
CA GLN A 146 3.77 19.31 -22.06
C GLN A 146 3.93 20.81 -22.32
N GLU A 147 3.02 21.44 -23.06
CA GLU A 147 3.03 22.88 -23.31
C GLU A 147 2.96 23.69 -22.00
N LYS A 148 2.08 23.29 -21.07
CA LYS A 148 1.99 23.91 -19.74
C LYS A 148 3.33 23.85 -19.02
N SER A 149 3.96 22.68 -18.96
CA SER A 149 5.26 22.49 -18.31
C SER A 149 6.35 23.36 -18.95
N LEU A 150 6.39 23.42 -20.28
CA LEU A 150 7.33 24.27 -21.02
C LEU A 150 7.09 25.76 -20.75
N ALA A 151 5.84 26.21 -20.73
CA ALA A 151 5.48 27.59 -20.43
C ALA A 151 5.90 27.97 -19.00
N GLU A 152 5.62 27.11 -18.01
CA GLU A 152 6.05 27.31 -16.62
C GLU A 152 7.59 27.43 -16.51
N ASN A 153 8.33 26.59 -17.25
CA ASN A 153 9.80 26.68 -17.32
C ASN A 153 10.27 27.99 -17.94
N ARG A 154 9.67 28.43 -19.04
CA ARG A 154 10.01 29.70 -19.72
C ARG A 154 9.73 30.90 -18.83
N VAL A 155 8.61 30.91 -18.10
CA VAL A 155 8.29 31.96 -17.12
C VAL A 155 9.34 32.00 -16.02
N ARG A 156 9.70 30.84 -15.43
CA ARG A 156 10.74 30.77 -14.39
C ARG A 156 12.10 31.30 -14.89
N GLN A 157 12.50 30.95 -16.11
CA GLN A 157 13.74 31.44 -16.70
C GLN A 157 13.71 32.96 -16.94
N ALA A 158 12.61 33.48 -17.50
CA ALA A 158 12.46 34.91 -17.74
C ALA A 158 12.50 35.70 -16.41
N GLU A 159 11.82 35.22 -15.37
CA GLU A 159 11.89 35.82 -14.04
C GLU A 159 13.29 35.78 -13.43
N ALA A 160 14.03 34.67 -13.61
CA ALA A 160 15.40 34.56 -13.13
C ALA A 160 16.31 35.59 -13.81
N ILE A 161 16.18 35.77 -15.13
CA ILE A 161 16.91 36.82 -15.87
C ILE A 161 16.56 38.20 -15.30
N CYS A 162 15.28 38.51 -15.10
CA CYS A 162 14.86 39.78 -14.49
C CYS A 162 15.45 40.00 -13.09
N LYS A 163 15.53 38.96 -12.26
CA LYS A 163 16.14 39.02 -10.92
C LYS A 163 17.66 39.27 -10.99
N THR A 164 18.36 38.62 -11.92
CA THR A 164 19.80 38.83 -12.16
C THR A 164 20.09 40.23 -12.68
N LEU A 165 19.26 40.75 -13.60
CA LEU A 165 19.40 42.13 -14.06
C LEU A 165 19.09 43.14 -12.94
N PHE A 166 18.11 42.84 -12.08
CA PHE A 166 17.79 43.69 -10.94
C PHE A 166 18.97 43.84 -9.98
N SER A 167 19.68 42.76 -9.65
CA SER A 167 20.84 42.84 -8.73
C SER A 167 21.98 43.68 -9.30
N ALA A 168 22.12 43.75 -10.63
CA ALA A 168 23.10 44.62 -11.27
C ALA A 168 22.69 46.11 -11.25
N VAL A 169 21.39 46.41 -11.35
CA VAL A 169 20.87 47.78 -11.52
C VAL A 169 20.48 48.45 -10.20
N SER A 170 20.05 47.68 -9.19
CA SER A 170 19.63 48.21 -7.88
C SER A 170 20.25 47.40 -6.74
N PRO A 171 21.54 47.66 -6.40
CA PRO A 171 22.23 46.96 -5.31
C PRO A 171 21.57 47.17 -3.94
N ASN A 172 20.87 48.30 -3.77
CA ASN A 172 20.22 48.69 -2.52
C ASN A 172 18.79 48.12 -2.39
N GLY A 173 18.26 47.47 -3.44
CA GLY A 173 16.93 46.84 -3.41
C GLY A 173 15.75 47.79 -3.68
N ASP A 174 16.01 49.02 -4.13
CA ASP A 174 14.98 49.99 -4.49
C ASP A 174 14.26 49.63 -5.79
N TRP A 175 13.06 50.20 -5.98
CA TRP A 175 12.26 50.03 -7.18
C TRP A 175 12.98 50.51 -8.44
N VAL A 176 13.05 49.67 -9.47
CA VAL A 176 13.60 50.03 -10.79
C VAL A 176 12.45 50.34 -11.73
N SER A 177 12.50 51.50 -12.38
CA SER A 177 11.58 51.86 -13.46
C SER A 177 12.16 51.49 -14.81
N ALA A 178 11.43 50.68 -15.58
CA ALA A 178 11.63 50.56 -17.01
C ALA A 178 10.88 51.73 -17.70
N LYS A 179 10.26 51.51 -18.87
CA LYS A 179 9.49 52.55 -19.58
C LYS A 179 8.01 52.61 -19.16
N THR A 180 7.37 51.46 -19.07
CA THR A 180 5.92 51.34 -18.77
C THR A 180 5.62 50.57 -17.50
N ARG A 181 6.65 49.98 -16.87
CA ARG A 181 6.51 49.10 -15.71
C ARG A 181 7.61 49.41 -14.69
N ARG A 182 7.33 49.10 -13.43
CA ARG A 182 8.31 49.09 -12.35
C ARG A 182 8.40 47.69 -11.78
N PHE A 183 9.57 47.32 -11.33
CA PHE A 183 9.81 46.02 -10.72
C PHE A 183 10.79 46.18 -9.55
N ARG A 184 10.66 45.28 -8.58
CA ARG A 184 11.62 45.11 -7.50
C ARG A 184 11.73 43.64 -7.15
N VAL A 185 12.88 43.22 -6.64
CA VAL A 185 13.02 41.91 -6.02
C VAL A 185 12.95 42.09 -4.51
N ALA A 186 11.88 41.58 -3.91
CA ALA A 186 11.72 41.56 -2.46
C ALA A 186 12.14 40.20 -1.90
N SER A 187 12.85 40.20 -0.77
CA SER A 187 13.02 38.99 0.03
C SER A 187 11.71 38.72 0.76
N CYS A 188 10.97 37.73 0.28
CA CYS A 188 9.80 37.22 0.99
C CYS A 188 10.26 36.03 1.83
N GLY A 189 9.86 35.99 3.11
CA GLY A 189 10.05 34.79 3.92
C GLY A 189 9.43 33.57 3.24
N GLY A 190 10.07 32.41 3.40
CA GLY A 190 9.53 31.15 2.88
C GLY A 190 8.10 30.92 3.37
N LYS A 191 7.31 30.20 2.57
CA LYS A 191 5.95 29.81 2.95
C LYS A 191 6.00 29.06 4.28
N ARG A 192 5.39 29.63 5.32
CA ARG A 192 5.18 28.95 6.59
C ARG A 192 4.06 27.93 6.38
N THR A 193 4.43 26.68 6.19
CA THR A 193 3.49 25.56 6.17
C THR A 193 3.39 24.98 7.57
N LEU A 194 2.17 24.62 7.98
CA LEU A 194 1.95 23.89 9.21
C LEU A 194 2.44 22.46 9.03
N ASP A 195 3.37 22.03 9.88
CA ASP A 195 3.81 20.64 9.98
C ASP A 195 2.76 19.89 10.81
N THR A 196 1.88 19.17 10.13
CA THR A 196 0.73 18.48 10.74
C THR A 196 1.17 17.42 11.74
N ASP A 197 2.27 16.72 11.45
CA ASP A 197 2.77 15.61 12.25
C ASP A 197 3.38 16.15 13.55
N LYS A 198 4.15 17.24 13.47
CA LYS A 198 4.65 17.94 14.66
C LYS A 198 3.53 18.57 15.47
N LEU A 199 2.52 19.14 14.81
CA LEU A 199 1.36 19.68 15.52
C LEU A 199 0.65 18.58 16.31
N GLN A 200 0.39 17.43 15.67
CA GLN A 200 -0.26 16.29 16.33
C GLN A 200 0.58 15.79 17.50
N SER A 201 1.89 15.63 17.31
CA SER A 201 2.81 15.20 18.37
C SER A 201 2.79 16.15 19.58
N GLU A 202 2.82 17.46 19.35
CA GLU A 202 2.74 18.47 20.42
C GLU A 202 1.37 18.49 21.11
N LEU A 203 0.27 18.30 20.37
CA LEU A 203 -1.07 18.22 20.95
C LEU A 203 -1.23 16.98 21.82
N VAL A 204 -0.76 15.81 21.37
CA VAL A 204 -0.78 14.57 22.15
C VAL A 204 0.05 14.73 23.42
N ARG A 205 1.22 15.37 23.33
CA ARG A 205 2.08 15.65 24.50
C ARG A 205 1.40 16.55 25.54
N LYS A 206 0.54 17.47 25.11
CA LYS A 206 -0.09 18.47 25.99
C LYS A 206 -1.45 18.06 26.53
N LEU A 207 -2.25 17.38 25.74
CA LEU A 207 -3.66 17.07 26.01
C LEU A 207 -3.92 15.56 26.18
N GLY A 208 -2.94 14.72 25.84
CA GLY A 208 -3.15 13.28 25.70
C GLY A 208 -3.81 12.93 24.36
N THR A 209 -3.71 11.65 23.97
CA THR A 209 -4.10 11.18 22.64
C THR A 209 -5.57 11.44 22.32
N GLN A 210 -6.47 11.14 23.24
CA GLN A 210 -7.91 11.20 23.02
C GLN A 210 -8.42 12.64 22.84
N GLU A 211 -7.94 13.59 23.65
CA GLU A 211 -8.32 14.99 23.54
C GLU A 211 -7.70 15.67 22.31
N ALA A 212 -6.46 15.29 21.96
CA ALA A 212 -5.80 15.77 20.75
C ALA A 212 -6.55 15.35 19.47
N GLU A 213 -6.96 14.08 19.38
CA GLU A 213 -7.75 13.56 18.25
C GLU A 213 -9.15 14.19 18.19
N SER A 214 -9.82 14.36 19.33
CA SER A 214 -11.11 15.05 19.41
C SER A 214 -11.01 16.51 18.97
N LEU A 215 -9.93 17.22 19.34
CA LEU A 215 -9.70 18.59 18.88
C LEU A 215 -9.47 18.64 17.37
N LEU A 216 -8.57 17.79 16.86
CA LEU A 216 -8.20 17.75 15.45
C LEU A 216 -9.40 17.42 14.56
N SER A 217 -10.21 16.43 14.93
CA SER A 217 -11.43 16.07 14.19
C SER A 217 -12.44 17.21 14.08
N ARG A 218 -12.48 18.14 15.05
CA ARG A 218 -13.37 19.32 15.02
C ARG A 218 -12.87 20.45 14.13
N VAL A 219 -11.56 20.51 13.88
CA VAL A 219 -10.94 21.59 13.07
C VAL A 219 -10.63 21.16 11.64
N TYR A 220 -10.53 19.87 11.37
CA TYR A 220 -10.41 19.38 10.01
C TYR A 220 -11.66 19.73 9.21
N ARG A 221 -11.45 20.39 8.08
CA ARG A 221 -12.47 20.61 7.05
C ARG A 221 -12.23 19.64 5.92
N THR A 222 -13.18 18.76 5.68
CA THR A 222 -13.19 17.94 4.48
C THR A 222 -13.51 18.85 3.28
N GLY A 223 -12.65 18.84 2.28
CA GLY A 223 -12.91 19.51 1.01
C GLY A 223 -14.08 18.87 0.27
N GLU A 224 -14.60 19.54 -0.76
CA GLU A 224 -15.62 18.94 -1.62
C GLU A 224 -15.08 17.67 -2.30
N PRO A 225 -15.90 16.62 -2.46
CA PRO A 225 -15.53 15.47 -3.27
C PRO A 225 -15.12 15.92 -4.67
N TYR A 226 -14.01 15.38 -5.17
CA TYR A 226 -13.53 15.67 -6.52
C TYR A 226 -13.17 14.38 -7.24
N GLU A 227 -13.32 14.40 -8.56
CA GLU A 227 -12.92 13.29 -9.42
C GLU A 227 -11.49 13.52 -9.92
N ARG A 228 -10.71 12.44 -9.97
CA ARG A 228 -9.34 12.45 -10.50
C ARG A 228 -9.29 11.62 -11.76
N LEU A 229 -8.90 12.24 -12.87
CA LEU A 229 -8.55 11.52 -14.09
C LEU A 229 -7.18 10.82 -13.92
N LEU A 230 -7.16 9.51 -14.14
CA LEU A 230 -5.95 8.68 -14.16
C LEU A 230 -5.69 8.25 -15.61
N VAL A 231 -4.49 8.55 -16.11
CA VAL A 231 -4.04 8.17 -17.46
C VAL A 231 -2.69 7.49 -17.32
N SER A 232 -2.56 6.28 -17.86
CA SER A 232 -1.33 5.49 -17.86
C SER A 232 -1.13 4.82 -19.22
N PRO A 233 0.11 4.67 -19.70
CA PRO A 233 0.39 3.97 -20.95
C PRO A 233 0.09 2.47 -20.82
N ILE A 234 -0.31 1.86 -21.92
CA ILE A 234 -0.41 0.40 -22.03
C ILE A 234 1.00 -0.12 -22.35
N SER A 235 1.53 -0.98 -21.47
CA SER A 235 2.83 -1.64 -21.62
C SER A 235 2.63 -3.03 -22.21
N PRO A 236 3.42 -3.42 -23.24
CA PRO A 236 3.25 -4.66 -23.99
C PRO A 236 3.53 -5.93 -23.17
#